data_AF-A0A259PNL4-F1
#
_entry.id   AF-A0A259PNL4-F1
#
_cell.length_a   1.000
_cell.length_b   1.000
_cell.length_c   1.000
_cell.angle_alpha   90.00
_cell.angle_beta   90.00
_cell.angle_gamma   90.00
#
_symmetry.space_group_name_H-M   'P 1'
#
loop_
_entity.id
_entity.type
_entity.pdbx_description
1 polymer ?
#
loop_
_entity_poly.entity_id
_entity_poly.type
_entity_poly.pdbx_seq_one_letter_code
_entity_poly.pdbx_strand_id
1 'polypeptide(L)'
;MITKVAIKHDAALVDGSGHVVGHDAGSTLVRRLLRVFPGSELIGPGPRRCAGFDLIPLEFVDPVTTVVISMDVLDSVDVWRTLRPAGAEPRLMNFLWWPTTTYPHPVEQAALALSCALFPTFANSERTANEAREVVSRWTVQPLAEKARLAWVNLGFRLEHVRPRHEPPVPLVLYPAIYVSERKQPRLFLEVVERVRERTPIRVEARLH
;
A
#
# COMPACT_ATOMS: atom_id res chain seq x y z
N MET A 1 2.75 -22.80 16.81
CA MET A 1 1.64 -21.82 16.87
C MET A 1 1.31 -21.37 15.46
N ILE A 2 0.04 -21.38 15.08
CA ILE A 2 -0.42 -20.80 13.81
C ILE A 2 -0.51 -19.30 14.03
N THR A 3 0.24 -18.52 13.26
CA THR A 3 0.17 -17.05 13.31
C THR A 3 -1.01 -16.59 12.47
N LYS A 4 -2.00 -15.93 13.08
CA LYS A 4 -3.10 -15.28 12.36
C LYS A 4 -2.64 -13.92 11.83
N VAL A 5 -3.31 -13.40 10.81
CA VAL A 5 -3.05 -12.06 10.25
C VAL A 5 -4.32 -11.21 10.38
N ALA A 6 -4.17 -9.98 10.84
CA ALA A 6 -5.21 -8.95 10.81
C ALA A 6 -4.74 -7.79 9.93
N ILE A 7 -5.60 -7.28 9.05
CA ILE A 7 -5.29 -6.19 8.13
C ILE A 7 -5.98 -4.93 8.65
N LYS A 8 -5.23 -3.84 8.85
CA LYS A 8 -5.76 -2.53 9.23
C LYS A 8 -5.77 -1.62 8.02
N HIS A 9 -6.96 -1.19 7.59
CA HIS A 9 -7.13 -0.07 6.66
C HIS A 9 -8.47 0.63 6.90
N ASP A 10 -8.49 1.84 7.45
CA ASP A 10 -9.73 2.52 7.88
C ASP A 10 -10.63 2.89 6.70
N ALA A 11 -10.04 3.18 5.55
CA ALA A 11 -10.80 3.48 4.34
C ALA A 11 -11.40 2.23 3.68
N ALA A 12 -11.11 1.02 4.18
CA ALA A 12 -11.70 -0.20 3.65
C ALA A 12 -13.20 -0.27 3.98
N LEU A 13 -14.01 -0.39 2.94
CA LEU A 13 -15.47 -0.52 3.06
C LEU A 13 -15.89 -1.97 2.77
N VAL A 14 -16.79 -2.50 3.59
CA VAL A 14 -17.38 -3.84 3.41
C VAL A 14 -18.88 -3.72 3.20
N ASP A 15 -19.40 -4.31 2.12
CA ASP A 15 -20.83 -4.22 1.78
C ASP A 15 -21.73 -5.15 2.62
N GLY A 16 -23.04 -5.09 2.39
CA GLY A 16 -24.04 -5.96 3.04
C GLY A 16 -23.87 -7.45 2.74
N SER A 17 -23.14 -7.83 1.69
CA SER A 17 -22.82 -9.22 1.36
C SER A 17 -21.49 -9.71 1.96
N GLY A 18 -20.73 -8.83 2.61
CA GLY A 18 -19.48 -9.17 3.28
C GLY A 18 -18.27 -9.15 2.35
N HIS A 19 -18.31 -8.36 1.28
CA HIS A 19 -17.17 -8.16 0.38
C HIS A 19 -16.56 -6.77 0.55
N VAL A 20 -15.23 -6.69 0.43
CA VAL A 20 -14.53 -5.40 0.36
C VAL A 20 -14.85 -4.73 -0.97
N VAL A 21 -15.52 -3.57 -0.92
CA VAL A 21 -15.91 -2.77 -2.08
C VAL A 21 -14.90 -1.65 -2.37
N GLY A 22 -15.12 -0.88 -3.43
CA GLY A 22 -14.22 0.19 -3.87
C GLY A 22 -13.25 -0.27 -4.97
N HIS A 23 -12.99 0.62 -5.93
CA HIS A 23 -12.12 0.37 -7.09
C HIS A 23 -10.76 1.06 -6.99
N ASP A 24 -10.52 1.77 -5.89
CA ASP A 24 -9.25 2.42 -5.61
C ASP A 24 -8.14 1.40 -5.29
N ALA A 25 -6.91 1.92 -5.22
CA ALA A 25 -5.73 1.10 -4.96
C ALA A 25 -5.75 0.46 -3.56
N GLY A 26 -6.20 1.16 -2.53
CA GLY A 26 -6.27 0.68 -1.15
C GLY A 26 -7.23 -0.51 -1.04
N SER A 27 -8.47 -0.35 -1.50
CA SER A 27 -9.47 -1.43 -1.54
C SER A 27 -8.98 -2.65 -2.33
N THR A 28 -8.26 -2.43 -3.43
CA THR A 28 -7.66 -3.51 -4.22
C THR A 28 -6.56 -4.25 -3.48
N LEU A 29 -5.73 -3.54 -2.72
CA LEU A 29 -4.65 -4.13 -1.92
C LEU A 29 -5.18 -4.90 -0.72
N VAL A 30 -6.22 -4.39 -0.03
CA VAL A 30 -6.92 -5.14 1.03
C VAL A 30 -7.40 -6.49 0.51
N ARG A 31 -8.13 -6.51 -0.63
CA ARG A 31 -8.58 -7.76 -1.26
C ARG A 31 -7.43 -8.72 -1.60
N ARG A 32 -6.26 -8.18 -1.98
CA ARG A 32 -5.07 -8.99 -2.29
C ARG A 32 -4.46 -9.58 -1.02
N LEU A 33 -4.32 -8.78 0.04
CA LEU A 33 -3.83 -9.26 1.34
C LEU A 33 -4.74 -10.35 1.91
N LEU A 34 -6.06 -10.16 1.88
CA LEU A 34 -7.04 -11.17 2.30
C LEU A 34 -6.90 -12.49 1.51
N ARG A 35 -6.55 -12.41 0.22
CA ARG A 35 -6.31 -13.59 -0.62
C ARG A 35 -4.97 -14.26 -0.31
N VAL A 36 -3.92 -13.48 -0.04
CA VAL A 36 -2.58 -14.00 0.32
C VAL A 36 -2.61 -14.68 1.69
N PHE A 37 -3.45 -14.19 2.60
CA PHE A 37 -3.64 -14.75 3.94
C PHE A 37 -5.08 -15.21 4.14
N PRO A 38 -5.48 -16.39 3.62
CA PRO A 38 -6.83 -16.91 3.81
C PRO A 38 -7.21 -17.04 5.29
N GLY A 39 -8.43 -16.64 5.65
CA GLY A 39 -8.89 -16.65 7.04
C GLY A 39 -8.28 -15.55 7.92
N SER A 40 -7.64 -14.55 7.31
CA SER A 40 -7.24 -13.33 8.00
C SER A 40 -8.44 -12.52 8.49
N GLU A 41 -8.16 -11.61 9.41
CA GLU A 41 -9.11 -10.60 9.89
C GLU A 41 -8.94 -9.30 9.11
N LEU A 42 -10.03 -8.56 8.93
CA LEU A 42 -10.02 -7.16 8.56
C LEU A 42 -10.42 -6.36 9.80
N ILE A 43 -9.63 -5.37 10.18
CA ILE A 43 -9.96 -4.47 11.28
C ILE A 43 -11.02 -3.48 10.81
N GLY A 44 -12.11 -3.34 11.56
CA GLY A 44 -13.22 -2.47 11.23
C GLY A 44 -14.19 -2.24 12.39
N PRO A 45 -15.36 -1.65 12.15
CA PRO A 45 -16.20 -1.06 13.20
C PRO A 45 -16.91 -2.07 14.11
N GLY A 46 -16.97 -3.35 13.74
CA GLY A 46 -17.70 -4.33 14.52
C GLY A 46 -17.47 -5.77 14.05
N PRO A 47 -17.68 -6.75 14.96
CA PRO A 47 -17.49 -8.15 14.66
C PRO A 47 -18.53 -8.62 13.63
N ARG A 48 -18.07 -9.14 12.50
CA ARG A 48 -18.93 -9.68 11.44
C ARG A 48 -18.19 -10.73 10.63
N ARG A 49 -18.83 -11.87 10.39
CA ARG A 49 -18.32 -12.87 9.45
C ARG A 49 -18.57 -12.41 8.02
N CYS A 50 -17.53 -12.41 7.21
CA CYS A 50 -17.54 -11.94 5.83
C CYS A 50 -17.20 -13.07 4.85
N ALA A 51 -17.12 -12.74 3.55
CA ALA A 51 -16.81 -13.71 2.51
C ALA A 51 -15.32 -14.12 2.55
N GLY A 52 -15.00 -15.11 3.39
CA GLY A 52 -13.65 -15.70 3.50
C GLY A 52 -12.71 -15.01 4.50
N PHE A 53 -13.23 -14.08 5.31
CA PHE A 53 -12.52 -13.36 6.36
C PHE A 53 -13.47 -12.94 7.48
N ASP A 54 -12.94 -12.50 8.62
CA ASP A 54 -13.71 -11.91 9.71
C ASP A 54 -13.41 -10.41 9.81
N LEU A 55 -14.45 -9.58 9.88
CA LEU A 55 -14.32 -8.16 10.25
C LEU A 55 -14.36 -8.08 11.77
N ILE A 56 -13.38 -7.45 12.42
CA ILE A 56 -13.34 -7.32 13.89
C ILE A 56 -12.82 -5.95 14.33
N PRO A 57 -13.25 -5.42 15.49
CA PRO A 57 -12.61 -4.26 16.11
C PRO A 57 -11.15 -4.56 16.48
N LEU A 58 -10.31 -3.51 16.45
CA LEU A 58 -8.90 -3.64 16.80
C LEU A 58 -8.71 -4.18 18.22
N GLU A 59 -9.55 -3.77 19.15
CA GLU A 59 -9.52 -4.14 20.56
C GLU A 59 -9.78 -5.64 20.77
N PHE A 60 -10.35 -6.32 19.78
CA PHE A 60 -10.68 -7.75 19.83
C PHE A 60 -9.64 -8.63 19.13
N VAL A 61 -8.62 -8.02 18.51
CA VAL A 61 -7.49 -8.77 17.94
C VAL A 61 -6.67 -9.38 19.07
N ASP A 62 -6.39 -10.69 19.01
CA ASP A 62 -5.47 -11.34 19.95
C ASP A 62 -4.01 -10.93 19.66
N PRO A 63 -3.37 -10.14 20.54
CA PRO A 63 -2.02 -9.62 20.29
C PRO A 63 -0.91 -10.67 20.44
N VAL A 64 -1.21 -11.84 21.02
CA VAL A 64 -0.25 -12.94 21.19
C VAL A 64 -0.15 -13.76 19.90
N THR A 65 -1.28 -14.10 19.30
CA THR A 65 -1.35 -15.04 18.17
C THR A 65 -1.50 -14.38 16.81
N THR A 66 -1.86 -13.09 16.76
CA THR A 66 -2.06 -12.34 15.53
C THR A 66 -0.89 -11.41 15.21
N VAL A 67 -0.58 -11.26 13.92
CA VAL A 67 0.24 -10.18 13.36
C VAL A 67 -0.67 -9.17 12.68
N VAL A 68 -0.55 -7.90 13.05
CA VAL A 68 -1.31 -6.82 12.39
C VAL A 68 -0.48 -6.24 11.25
N ILE A 69 -1.03 -6.29 10.04
CA ILE A 69 -0.52 -5.58 8.87
C ILE A 69 -1.25 -4.25 8.77
N SER A 70 -0.56 -3.15 9.08
CA SER A 70 -1.13 -1.81 8.94
C SER A 70 -0.88 -1.24 7.54
N MET A 71 -1.96 -1.00 6.81
CA MET A 71 -1.94 -0.20 5.58
C MET A 71 -2.06 1.30 5.86
N ASP A 72 -2.34 1.69 7.11
CA ASP A 72 -2.36 3.08 7.56
C ASP A 72 -1.12 3.30 8.43
N VAL A 73 0.02 3.40 7.77
CA VAL A 73 1.35 3.32 8.40
C VAL A 73 1.56 4.40 9.47
N LEU A 74 0.92 5.56 9.34
CA LEU A 74 0.99 6.63 10.35
C LEU A 74 0.36 6.22 11.70
N ASP A 75 -0.61 5.31 11.68
CA ASP A 75 -1.40 4.92 12.86
C ASP A 75 -0.76 3.76 13.65
N SER A 76 0.34 3.18 13.16
CA SER A 76 0.88 1.92 13.71
C SER A 76 1.31 2.04 15.18
N VAL A 77 1.73 3.23 15.61
CA VAL A 77 2.02 3.48 17.04
C VAL A 77 0.73 3.37 17.87
N ASP A 78 -0.38 3.93 17.39
CA ASP A 78 -1.66 3.86 18.08
C ASP A 78 -2.23 2.45 18.05
N VAL A 79 -2.06 1.71 16.94
CA VAL A 79 -2.40 0.28 16.88
C VAL A 79 -1.64 -0.51 17.95
N TRP A 80 -0.32 -0.29 18.10
CA TRP A 80 0.47 -0.95 19.14
C TRP A 80 -0.03 -0.58 20.54
N ARG A 81 -0.33 0.71 20.77
CA ARG A 81 -0.84 1.21 22.06
C ARG A 81 -2.20 0.64 22.43
N THR A 82 -3.07 0.38 21.46
CA THR A 82 -4.38 -0.25 21.70
C THR A 82 -4.23 -1.72 22.09
N LEU A 83 -3.28 -2.42 21.50
CA LEU A 83 -3.08 -3.86 21.73
C LEU A 83 -2.21 -4.18 22.96
N ARG A 84 -1.30 -3.28 23.33
CA ARG A 84 -0.34 -3.48 24.43
C ARG A 84 -0.97 -3.76 25.81
N PRO A 85 -2.09 -3.10 26.22
CA PRO A 85 -2.69 -3.28 27.55
C PRO A 85 -3.10 -4.73 27.88
N ALA A 86 -3.28 -5.59 26.87
CA ALA A 86 -3.55 -7.01 27.06
C ALA A 86 -2.34 -7.81 27.62
N GLY A 87 -1.20 -7.15 27.91
CA GLY A 87 -0.02 -7.75 28.52
C GLY A 87 0.93 -8.44 27.53
N ALA A 88 0.56 -8.52 26.24
CA ALA A 88 1.39 -9.07 25.18
C ALA A 88 2.38 -8.06 24.60
N GLU A 89 3.31 -8.53 23.77
CA GLU A 89 4.12 -7.71 22.85
C GLU A 89 3.51 -7.79 21.45
N PRO A 90 2.66 -6.82 21.04
CA PRO A 90 1.91 -6.91 19.80
C PRO A 90 2.84 -6.96 18.58
N ARG A 91 2.59 -7.92 17.68
CA ARG A 91 3.37 -8.04 16.45
C ARG A 91 2.73 -7.21 15.34
N LEU A 92 3.36 -6.08 15.01
CA LEU A 92 2.91 -5.18 13.95
C LEU A 92 3.88 -5.19 12.77
N MET A 93 3.33 -4.98 11.59
CA MET A 93 4.08 -4.80 10.36
C MET A 93 3.39 -3.76 9.48
N ASN A 94 4.15 -2.79 9.00
CA ASN A 94 3.69 -1.76 8.10
C ASN A 94 3.68 -2.25 6.65
N PHE A 95 2.62 -1.94 5.90
CA PHE A 95 2.60 -2.03 4.45
C PHE A 95 2.56 -0.63 3.83
N LEU A 96 3.71 -0.12 3.40
CA LEU A 96 3.79 1.19 2.75
C LEU A 96 3.48 1.06 1.25
N TRP A 97 2.24 1.37 0.87
CA TRP A 97 1.73 1.19 -0.48
C TRP A 97 1.55 2.47 -1.30
N TRP A 98 2.03 3.60 -0.79
CA TRP A 98 1.96 4.91 -1.41
C TRP A 98 3.33 5.60 -1.33
N PRO A 99 3.63 6.55 -2.23
CA PRO A 99 4.89 7.30 -2.19
C PRO A 99 5.04 8.07 -0.87
N THR A 100 6.25 8.18 -0.35
CA THR A 100 6.52 8.96 0.88
C THR A 100 6.18 10.44 0.72
N THR A 101 6.14 10.94 -0.51
CA THR A 101 5.75 12.32 -0.88
C THR A 101 4.26 12.60 -0.79
N THR A 102 3.43 11.59 -0.49
CA THR A 102 1.97 11.77 -0.34
C THR A 102 1.61 12.73 0.79
N TYR A 103 2.42 12.74 1.86
CA TYR A 103 2.22 13.56 3.06
C TYR A 103 3.39 14.53 3.25
N PRO A 104 3.43 15.67 2.57
CA PRO A 104 4.62 16.52 2.52
C PRO A 104 4.86 17.33 3.81
N HIS A 105 3.88 17.37 4.73
CA HIS A 105 4.03 18.18 5.94
C HIS A 105 5.12 17.59 6.85
N PRO A 106 6.00 18.42 7.46
CA PRO A 106 7.09 17.93 8.31
C PRO A 106 6.65 16.99 9.45
N VAL A 107 5.49 17.26 10.06
CA VAL A 107 4.93 16.41 11.12
C VAL A 107 4.59 15.02 10.60
N GLU A 108 3.97 14.93 9.42
CA GLU A 108 3.60 13.65 8.82
C GLU A 108 4.84 12.88 8.33
N GLN A 109 5.85 13.59 7.80
CA GLN A 109 7.14 13.00 7.45
C GLN A 109 7.86 12.41 8.66
N ALA A 110 7.91 13.15 9.77
CA ALA A 110 8.51 12.66 11.01
C ALA A 110 7.74 11.46 11.59
N ALA A 111 6.40 11.50 11.56
CA ALA A 111 5.56 10.39 11.99
C ALA A 111 5.75 9.14 11.12
N LEU A 112 5.80 9.30 9.79
CA LEU A 112 6.08 8.22 8.84
C LEU A 112 7.46 7.60 9.10
N ALA A 113 8.48 8.45 9.28
CA ALA A 113 9.84 8.02 9.56
C ALA A 113 9.91 7.22 10.86
N LEU A 114 9.29 7.72 11.93
CA LEU A 114 9.27 7.06 13.22
C LEU A 114 8.52 5.72 13.15
N SER A 115 7.35 5.68 12.50
CA SER A 115 6.61 4.42 12.30
C SER A 115 7.43 3.38 11.54
N CYS A 116 8.05 3.77 10.42
CA CYS A 116 8.91 2.88 9.63
C CYS A 116 10.16 2.42 10.37
N ALA A 117 10.67 3.21 11.31
CA ALA A 117 11.83 2.85 12.13
C ALA A 117 11.46 1.92 13.30
N LEU A 118 10.29 2.11 13.91
CA LEU A 118 9.82 1.33 15.06
C LEU A 118 9.24 -0.04 14.66
N PHE A 119 8.56 -0.11 13.52
CA PHE A 119 7.88 -1.32 13.07
C PHE A 119 8.46 -1.84 11.75
N PRO A 120 8.64 -3.17 11.60
CA PRO A 120 9.02 -3.76 10.31
C PRO A 120 8.10 -3.26 9.21
N THR A 121 8.68 -2.81 8.10
CA THR A 121 7.94 -2.23 6.99
C THR A 121 8.27 -2.98 5.71
N PHE A 122 7.24 -3.39 4.98
CA PHE A 122 7.39 -3.79 3.59
C PHE A 122 6.71 -2.75 2.70
N ALA A 123 7.40 -2.33 1.65
CA ALA A 123 6.85 -1.39 0.67
C ALA A 123 6.29 -2.11 -0.56
N ASN A 124 5.38 -1.46 -1.28
CA ASN A 124 4.81 -2.00 -2.53
C ASN A 124 5.80 -2.07 -3.71
N SER A 125 6.99 -1.49 -3.56
CA SER A 125 8.03 -1.46 -4.58
C SER A 125 9.40 -1.21 -3.96
N GLU A 126 10.45 -1.59 -4.67
CA GLU A 126 11.83 -1.29 -4.29
C GLU A 126 12.07 0.22 -4.14
N ARG A 127 11.52 1.02 -5.07
CA ARG A 127 11.62 2.48 -5.04
C ARG A 127 11.05 3.03 -3.73
N THR A 128 9.83 2.64 -3.37
CA THR A 128 9.18 3.12 -2.15
C THR A 128 9.92 2.66 -0.89
N ALA A 129 10.52 1.47 -0.88
CA ALA A 129 11.38 1.06 0.23
C ALA A 129 12.64 1.94 0.35
N ASN A 130 13.27 2.31 -0.76
CA ASN A 130 14.43 3.21 -0.75
C ASN A 130 14.05 4.62 -0.28
N GLU A 131 12.95 5.18 -0.80
CA GLU A 131 12.41 6.46 -0.33
C GLU A 131 12.11 6.43 1.17
N ALA A 132 11.55 5.34 1.68
CA ALA A 132 11.28 5.18 3.11
C ALA A 132 12.57 5.11 3.95
N ARG A 133 13.64 4.45 3.45
CA ARG A 133 14.95 4.45 4.12
C ARG A 133 15.55 5.86 4.21
N GLU A 134 15.43 6.65 3.14
CA GLU A 134 15.86 8.04 3.14
C GLU A 134 15.08 8.88 4.15
N VAL A 135 13.76 8.73 4.19
CA VAL A 135 12.89 9.40 5.16
C VAL A 135 13.27 9.02 6.59
N VAL A 136 13.45 7.72 6.88
CA VAL A 136 13.92 7.23 8.19
C VAL A 136 15.26 7.84 8.57
N SER A 137 16.25 7.78 7.67
CA SER A 137 17.59 8.33 7.93
C SER A 137 17.59 9.84 8.14
N ARG A 138 16.68 10.57 7.50
CA ARG A 138 16.60 12.03 7.57
C ARG A 138 15.88 12.53 8.82
N TRP A 139 14.84 11.83 9.25
CA TRP A 139 13.89 12.34 10.24
C TRP A 139 13.93 11.62 11.59
N THR A 140 14.70 10.53 11.72
CA THR A 140 14.89 9.83 12.99
C THR A 140 16.31 9.97 13.52
N VAL A 141 16.50 9.64 14.79
CA VAL A 141 17.83 9.53 15.39
C VAL A 141 18.53 8.24 14.91
N GLN A 142 19.86 8.28 14.81
CA GLN A 142 20.68 7.18 14.30
C GLN A 142 20.35 5.80 14.91
N PRO A 143 20.16 5.64 16.25
CA PRO A 143 19.84 4.32 16.82
C PRO A 143 18.52 3.71 16.32
N LEU A 144 17.56 4.53 15.90
CA LEU A 144 16.31 4.06 15.30
C LEU A 144 16.52 3.73 13.82
N ALA A 145 17.23 4.59 13.08
CA ALA A 145 17.50 4.37 11.67
C ALA A 145 18.26 3.06 11.40
N GLU A 146 19.28 2.75 12.21
CA GLU A 146 20.09 1.52 12.06
C GLU A 146 19.32 0.23 12.36
N LYS A 147 18.27 0.31 13.19
CA LYS A 147 17.43 -0.84 13.56
C LYS A 147 16.23 -1.01 12.64
N ALA A 148 15.96 -0.05 11.77
CA ALA A 148 14.79 -0.05 10.91
C ALA A 148 14.83 -1.25 9.94
N ARG A 149 13.72 -2.00 9.89
CA ARG A 149 13.61 -3.22 9.06
C ARG A 149 12.72 -2.92 7.86
N LEU A 150 13.33 -2.58 6.72
CA LEU A 150 12.62 -2.25 5.49
C LEU A 150 12.89 -3.27 4.37
N ALA A 151 11.81 -3.86 3.86
CA ALA A 151 11.80 -4.75 2.69
C ALA A 151 10.78 -4.24 1.65
N TRP A 152 10.62 -4.96 0.55
CA TRP A 152 9.59 -4.65 -0.44
C TRP A 152 9.04 -5.92 -1.08
N VAL A 153 7.80 -5.83 -1.55
CA VAL A 153 7.13 -6.85 -2.36
C VAL A 153 6.18 -6.17 -3.32
N ASN A 154 6.17 -6.60 -4.58
CA ASN A 154 5.23 -6.07 -5.54
C ASN A 154 3.90 -6.83 -5.46
N LEU A 155 2.98 -6.30 -4.63
CA LEU A 155 1.59 -6.79 -4.58
C LEU A 155 0.73 -6.17 -5.70
N GLY A 156 1.31 -5.34 -6.57
CA GLY A 156 0.66 -4.47 -7.56
C GLY A 156 0.37 -5.11 -8.92
N PHE A 157 1.20 -6.04 -9.39
CA PHE A 157 1.03 -6.72 -10.69
C PHE A 157 0.73 -8.21 -10.54
N ARG A 158 0.05 -8.78 -11.53
CA ARG A 158 -0.07 -10.23 -11.70
C ARG A 158 0.83 -10.65 -12.85
N LEU A 159 1.90 -11.41 -12.57
CA LEU A 159 2.81 -11.89 -13.62
C LEU A 159 2.09 -12.80 -14.60
N GLU A 160 1.07 -13.53 -14.15
CA GLU A 160 0.24 -14.39 -15.01
C GLU A 160 -0.47 -13.64 -16.14
N HIS A 161 -0.62 -12.31 -16.04
CA HIS A 161 -1.23 -11.48 -17.09
C HIS A 161 -0.19 -10.85 -18.03
N VAL A 162 1.11 -11.06 -17.80
CA VAL A 162 2.17 -10.57 -18.68
C VAL A 162 2.12 -11.39 -19.97
N ARG A 163 1.80 -10.72 -21.07
CA ARG A 163 1.81 -11.32 -22.42
C ARG A 163 3.18 -11.13 -23.05
N PRO A 164 3.63 -12.05 -23.93
CA PRO A 164 4.80 -11.82 -24.77
C PRO A 164 4.71 -10.47 -25.47
N ARG A 165 5.84 -9.75 -25.53
CA ARG A 165 5.93 -8.47 -26.23
C ARG A 165 5.63 -8.69 -27.71
N HIS A 166 4.68 -7.92 -28.25
CA HIS A 166 4.41 -7.83 -29.67
C HIS A 166 4.71 -6.41 -30.14
N GLU A 167 5.50 -6.27 -31.20
CA GLU A 167 5.86 -4.96 -31.76
C GLU A 167 4.84 -4.60 -32.85
N PRO A 168 3.99 -3.57 -32.63
CA PRO A 168 3.02 -3.16 -33.63
C PRO A 168 3.70 -2.49 -34.84
N PRO A 169 3.11 -2.56 -36.06
CA PRO A 169 3.67 -1.91 -37.24
C PRO A 169 3.84 -0.39 -37.10
N VAL A 170 2.98 0.25 -36.29
CA VAL A 170 3.10 1.64 -35.87
C VAL A 170 3.32 1.66 -34.36
N PRO A 171 4.40 2.27 -33.84
CA PRO A 171 4.66 2.34 -32.41
C PRO A 171 3.47 2.90 -31.63
N LEU A 172 3.10 2.19 -30.56
CA LEU A 172 2.03 2.58 -29.66
C LEU A 172 2.61 3.19 -28.38
N VAL A 173 2.27 4.45 -28.11
CA VAL A 173 2.59 5.15 -26.88
C VAL A 173 1.37 5.11 -25.96
N LEU A 174 1.51 4.47 -24.80
CA LEU A 174 0.46 4.41 -23.79
C LEU A 174 0.60 5.55 -22.79
N TYR A 175 -0.47 6.28 -22.50
CA TYR A 175 -0.54 7.14 -21.32
C TYR A 175 -0.80 6.26 -20.09
N PRO A 176 0.16 6.11 -19.15
CA PRO A 176 0.09 5.09 -18.10
C PRO A 176 -0.75 5.57 -16.91
N ALA A 177 -2.02 5.86 -17.14
CA ALA A 177 -2.93 6.30 -16.09
C ALA A 177 -4.38 5.93 -16.39
N ILE A 178 -5.12 5.68 -15.32
CA ILE A 178 -6.57 5.51 -15.32
C ILE A 178 -7.33 6.82 -15.08
N TYR A 179 -6.66 7.84 -14.56
CA TYR A 179 -7.19 9.18 -14.35
C TYR A 179 -6.15 10.21 -14.77
N VAL A 180 -6.62 11.32 -15.34
CA VAL A 180 -5.80 12.50 -15.63
C VAL A 180 -5.69 13.32 -14.36
N SER A 181 -4.45 13.58 -13.92
CA SER A 181 -4.18 14.40 -12.74
C SER A 181 -2.97 15.29 -13.01
N GLU A 182 -2.97 16.52 -12.52
CA GLU A 182 -1.87 17.47 -12.69
C GLU A 182 -0.52 16.90 -12.23
N ARG A 183 -0.50 16.14 -11.13
CA ARG A 183 0.69 15.44 -10.63
C ARG A 183 1.38 14.55 -11.68
N LYS A 184 0.62 13.99 -12.63
CA LYS A 184 1.13 13.14 -13.71
C LYS A 184 1.55 13.92 -14.96
N GLN A 185 1.53 15.26 -14.89
CA GLN A 185 1.95 16.18 -15.94
C GLN A 185 1.40 15.81 -17.34
N PRO A 186 0.06 15.63 -17.49
CA PRO A 186 -0.55 15.21 -18.76
C PRO A 186 -0.24 16.17 -19.92
N ARG A 187 -0.09 17.48 -19.64
CA ARG A 187 0.27 18.49 -20.64
C ARG A 187 1.66 18.25 -21.22
N LEU A 188 2.64 18.00 -20.35
CA LEU A 188 4.01 17.68 -20.77
C LEU A 188 4.04 16.39 -21.60
N PHE A 189 3.28 15.37 -21.19
CA PHE A 189 3.15 14.14 -21.96
C PHE A 189 2.65 14.41 -23.38
N LEU A 190 1.55 15.16 -23.52
CA LEU A 190 0.99 15.50 -24.84
C LEU A 190 1.98 16.31 -25.69
N GLU A 191 2.63 17.33 -25.12
CA GLU A 191 3.63 18.15 -25.81
C GLU A 191 4.79 17.31 -26.37
N VAL A 192 5.31 16.37 -25.57
CA VAL A 192 6.39 15.47 -25.99
C VAL A 192 5.92 14.57 -27.13
N VAL A 193 4.74 13.98 -27.00
CA VAL A 193 4.19 13.03 -27.97
C VAL A 193 3.85 13.72 -29.29
N GLU A 194 3.35 14.95 -29.27
CA GLU A 194 3.12 15.76 -30.47
C GLU A 194 4.41 16.01 -31.24
N ARG A 195 5.50 16.42 -30.56
CA ARG A 195 6.82 16.61 -31.17
C ARG A 195 7.39 15.33 -31.77
N VAL A 196 7.15 14.17 -31.14
CA VAL A 196 7.58 12.87 -31.70
C VAL A 196 6.78 12.54 -32.95
N ARG A 197 5.46 12.79 -32.94
CA ARG A 197 4.57 12.49 -34.07
C ARG A 197 4.95 13.25 -35.34
N GLU A 198 5.52 14.45 -35.21
CA GLU A 198 6.01 15.24 -36.36
C GLU A 198 7.15 14.55 -37.12
N ARG A 199 7.92 13.66 -36.46
CA ARG A 199 9.10 13.00 -37.02
C ARG A 199 8.91 11.50 -37.26
N THR A 200 7.96 10.89 -36.57
CA THR A 200 7.74 9.44 -36.60
C THR A 200 6.26 9.15 -36.44
N PRO A 201 5.64 8.36 -37.35
CA PRO A 201 4.28 7.90 -37.16
C PRO A 201 4.15 7.12 -35.86
N ILE A 202 3.26 7.57 -34.96
CA ILE A 202 2.95 6.90 -33.70
C ILE A 202 1.45 6.91 -33.44
N ARG A 203 0.95 5.93 -32.69
CA ARG A 203 -0.39 5.92 -32.11
C ARG A 203 -0.31 6.21 -30.62
N VAL A 204 -1.25 6.97 -30.09
CA VAL A 204 -1.34 7.28 -28.66
C VAL A 204 -2.64 6.69 -28.13
N GLU A 205 -2.55 5.95 -27.03
CA GLU A 205 -3.73 5.44 -26.34
C GLU A 205 -3.72 5.84 -24.87
N ALA A 206 -4.86 6.32 -24.40
CA ALA A 206 -5.14 6.53 -22.98
C ALA A 206 -6.36 5.69 -22.60
N ARG A 207 -6.25 4.91 -21.53
CA ARG A 207 -7.36 4.10 -20.99
C ARG A 207 -7.79 4.72 -19.67
N LEU A 208 -8.60 5.77 -19.79
CA LEU A 208 -9.14 6.51 -18.66
C LEU A 208 -10.49 5.92 -18.25
N HIS A 209 -10.83 6.04 -16.97
CA HIS A 209 -12.17 5.72 -16.44
C HIS A 209 -13.15 6.86 -16.63
#